data_AF-A0A5N6JEH4-F1
#
_entry.id   AF-A0A5N6JEH4-F1
#
_cell.length_a   1.000
_cell.length_b   1.000
_cell.length_c   1.000
_cell.angle_alpha   90.00
_cell.angle_beta   90.00
_cell.angle_gamma   90.00
#
_symmetry.space_group_name_H-M   'P 1'
#
loop_
_entity.id
_entity.type
_entity.pdbx_description
1 polymer ?
#
loop_
_entity_poly.entity_id
_entity_poly.type
_entity_poly.pdbx_seq_one_letter_code
_entity_poly.pdbx_strand_id
1 'polypeptide(L)'
;MGNASKGVAVCIPHVPIPAQQNATGTLRVRHAQRLVTSNVATPDVLKNVPSHVPLVQYHNACLRVRIARVPCLAPRRVITFHALDDVRNLYHAATNAHPYVDISVDFILGQTYKEIDLDENPCIFPPCGHFLTVENMDAQMDLGKHYVIDEMGKPSSISKSSEPFSISDVRNCATCRGSLRSISRYGRLVRRALLDEATKKFILYVNQKYVPMARELAQLVAQLPDNDGTATAKAFQTELTLKVQGPPDHQIRLMHQHLKKHDSARWKDLITLRQQVTEYYKKVKVEEQPFNQVRNMVEDARRRKRKTGQFEFDENVLQTKGCVQAASLLLRLDTALIGDFLSLYKQTPSGSNKCVLHLDLQANRKEGENLTAIAVRSQRVLHQVEGYLFRAQLCALERQSSDQPTRAEALLNEGNECIERAQKLCTAHPGQVRGLADEIEGTLKMLRGGTFYTPVTSEERMAVVAAMAGEFRGTGHWYRCENNHPFTIGECGGAMEISTCPECGARVGGQGHRTVAGVTRADDLEVNMARLMI
;
A
#
# COMPACT_ATOMS: atom_id res chain seq x y z
N MET A 1 -66.14 12.84 -26.13
CA MET A 1 -65.71 12.22 -27.41
C MET A 1 -64.82 13.20 -28.15
N GLY A 2 -63.90 12.74 -29.00
CA GLY A 2 -63.28 13.59 -30.02
C GLY A 2 -61.88 14.16 -29.70
N ASN A 3 -60.94 13.80 -30.57
CA ASN A 3 -59.57 14.28 -30.79
C ASN A 3 -59.32 15.78 -30.48
N ALA A 4 -58.23 16.23 -29.85
CA ALA A 4 -56.78 15.94 -29.96
C ALA A 4 -56.03 16.81 -31.01
N SER A 5 -55.19 17.74 -30.52
CA SER A 5 -54.30 18.59 -31.34
C SER A 5 -53.03 19.05 -30.59
N LYS A 6 -51.99 18.20 -30.68
CA LYS A 6 -50.55 18.55 -30.73
C LYS A 6 -50.06 19.79 -29.93
N GLY A 7 -49.58 19.57 -28.71
CA GLY A 7 -48.51 20.38 -28.12
C GLY A 7 -47.15 19.77 -28.45
N VAL A 8 -46.20 20.57 -28.96
CA VAL A 8 -44.82 20.12 -29.22
C VAL A 8 -43.92 20.53 -28.06
N ALA A 9 -43.35 19.55 -27.37
CA ALA A 9 -42.31 19.76 -26.35
C ALA A 9 -41.03 19.02 -26.78
N VAL A 10 -39.93 19.75 -26.91
CA VAL A 10 -38.62 19.17 -27.25
C VAL A 10 -37.93 18.72 -25.97
N CYS A 11 -38.16 17.48 -25.58
CA CYS A 11 -37.43 16.83 -24.49
C CYS A 11 -36.15 16.18 -25.05
N ILE A 12 -34.98 16.56 -24.53
CA ILE A 12 -33.70 15.88 -24.83
C ILE A 12 -33.65 14.58 -24.02
N PRO A 13 -33.64 13.38 -24.64
CA PRO A 13 -33.61 12.12 -23.90
C PRO A 13 -32.19 11.78 -23.45
N HIS A 14 -32.05 11.28 -22.22
CA HIS A 14 -30.83 10.60 -21.79
C HIS A 14 -30.66 9.32 -22.62
N VAL A 15 -29.55 9.18 -23.36
CA VAL A 15 -29.25 7.98 -24.16
C VAL A 15 -28.67 6.89 -23.25
N PRO A 16 -29.31 5.70 -23.13
CA PRO A 16 -28.68 4.52 -22.57
C PRO A 16 -27.80 3.88 -23.66
N ILE A 17 -26.51 3.65 -23.38
CA ILE A 17 -25.62 2.97 -24.32
C ILE A 17 -26.01 1.48 -24.37
N PRO A 18 -26.39 0.92 -25.53
CA PRO A 18 -26.82 -0.46 -25.63
C PRO A 18 -25.63 -1.42 -25.63
N ALA A 19 -25.65 -2.42 -24.75
CA ALA A 19 -24.73 -3.54 -24.83
C ALA A 19 -25.09 -4.40 -26.07
N GLN A 20 -24.17 -4.52 -27.03
CA GLN A 20 -24.44 -5.27 -28.26
C GLN A 20 -24.59 -6.77 -27.99
N GLN A 21 -25.78 -7.29 -28.28
CA GLN A 21 -26.01 -8.72 -28.45
C GLN A 21 -25.32 -9.18 -29.74
N ASN A 22 -24.41 -10.15 -29.66
CA ASN A 22 -23.89 -10.84 -30.85
C ASN A 22 -24.52 -12.23 -30.98
N ALA A 23 -24.92 -12.54 -32.21
CA ALA A 23 -25.86 -13.59 -32.58
C ALA A 23 -25.57 -15.00 -32.03
N THR A 24 -26.64 -15.70 -31.62
CA THR A 24 -26.63 -17.15 -31.37
C THR A 24 -26.52 -17.94 -32.68
N GLY A 25 -25.30 -18.10 -33.19
CA GLY A 25 -24.98 -19.05 -34.26
C GLY A 25 -24.84 -20.47 -33.71
N THR A 26 -25.72 -21.40 -34.10
CA THR A 26 -25.70 -22.77 -33.58
C THR A 26 -24.63 -23.64 -34.23
N LEU A 27 -23.52 -23.88 -33.52
CA LEU A 27 -22.58 -24.97 -33.84
C LEU A 27 -22.79 -26.16 -32.90
N ARG A 28 -23.24 -27.29 -33.46
CA ARG A 28 -23.55 -28.52 -32.72
C ARG A 28 -22.28 -29.27 -32.30
N VAL A 29 -21.74 -28.99 -31.11
CA VAL A 29 -20.82 -29.91 -30.43
C VAL A 29 -21.64 -30.89 -29.59
N ARG A 30 -21.44 -32.20 -29.79
CA ARG A 30 -22.20 -33.24 -29.08
C ARG A 30 -21.70 -33.38 -27.63
N HIS A 31 -22.52 -33.01 -26.65
CA HIS A 31 -22.24 -33.32 -25.24
C HIS A 31 -22.33 -34.84 -24.99
N ALA A 32 -21.17 -35.50 -24.87
CA ALA A 32 -21.09 -36.81 -24.25
C ALA A 32 -21.23 -36.67 -22.73
N GLN A 33 -22.38 -37.07 -22.16
CA GLN A 33 -22.53 -37.13 -20.71
C GLN A 33 -21.83 -38.39 -20.18
N ARG A 34 -20.90 -38.22 -19.24
CA ARG A 34 -20.57 -39.25 -18.24
C ARG A 34 -20.68 -38.65 -16.85
N LEU A 35 -21.36 -39.35 -15.96
CA LEU A 35 -21.36 -39.04 -14.53
C LEU A 35 -20.19 -39.76 -13.88
N VAL A 36 -19.44 -39.05 -13.04
CA VAL A 36 -18.57 -39.66 -12.03
C VAL A 36 -19.09 -39.23 -10.66
N THR A 37 -19.61 -40.18 -9.89
CA THR A 37 -20.13 -39.95 -8.55
C THR A 37 -19.01 -39.97 -7.51
N SER A 38 -18.83 -38.87 -6.78
CA SER A 38 -18.13 -38.90 -5.48
C SER A 38 -18.89 -38.03 -4.48
N ASN A 39 -19.06 -38.54 -3.26
CA ASN A 39 -19.91 -37.90 -2.25
C ASN A 39 -19.17 -36.77 -1.53
N VAL A 40 -19.71 -35.55 -1.61
CA VAL A 40 -19.43 -34.45 -0.67
C VAL A 40 -20.75 -33.76 -0.36
N ALA A 41 -21.15 -33.75 0.92
CA ALA A 41 -22.37 -33.09 1.39
C ALA A 41 -22.04 -31.81 2.16
N THR A 42 -22.40 -30.65 1.61
CA THR A 42 -22.26 -29.31 2.20
C THR A 42 -23.14 -28.31 1.44
N PRO A 43 -23.60 -27.19 2.05
CA PRO A 43 -23.77 -26.88 3.48
C PRO A 43 -25.28 -26.50 3.73
N ASP A 44 -25.78 -25.55 4.54
CA ASP A 44 -25.26 -24.53 5.47
C ASP A 44 -26.41 -23.97 6.37
N VAL A 45 -26.11 -22.95 7.19
CA VAL A 45 -26.95 -21.78 7.51
C VAL A 45 -28.14 -21.89 8.52
N LEU A 46 -27.84 -21.40 9.73
CA LEU A 46 -28.64 -20.54 10.66
C LEU A 46 -29.83 -21.06 11.52
N LYS A 47 -29.69 -20.79 12.84
CA LYS A 47 -30.71 -20.27 13.80
C LYS A 47 -32.05 -21.03 13.90
N ASN A 48 -32.30 -21.90 14.90
CA ASN A 48 -32.48 -21.52 16.32
C ASN A 48 -32.58 -22.76 17.26
N VAL A 49 -32.56 -22.50 18.57
CA VAL A 49 -32.66 -23.40 19.75
C VAL A 49 -34.14 -23.82 20.02
N PRO A 50 -34.51 -24.95 20.72
CA PRO A 50 -33.74 -25.99 21.43
C PRO A 50 -34.09 -27.49 21.14
N SER A 51 -33.36 -28.39 21.84
CA SER A 51 -33.87 -29.60 22.55
C SER A 51 -33.77 -31.03 21.94
N HIS A 52 -33.57 -31.97 22.88
CA HIS A 52 -33.74 -33.44 22.92
C HIS A 52 -33.20 -34.40 21.83
N VAL A 53 -32.43 -35.38 22.34
CA VAL A 53 -31.99 -36.64 21.72
C VAL A 53 -33.07 -37.71 21.92
N PRO A 54 -33.38 -38.56 20.91
CA PRO A 54 -33.07 -39.99 21.03
C PRO A 54 -32.59 -40.68 19.73
N LEU A 55 -32.11 -41.92 19.87
CA LEU A 55 -31.60 -42.79 18.80
C LEU A 55 -32.74 -43.45 18.00
N VAL A 56 -32.47 -43.80 16.73
CA VAL A 56 -33.09 -44.95 16.02
C VAL A 56 -32.02 -45.69 15.23
N GLN A 57 -32.16 -47.01 15.09
CA GLN A 57 -31.18 -47.93 14.49
C GLN A 57 -31.42 -48.17 12.98
N TYR A 58 -30.46 -48.85 12.34
CA TYR A 58 -30.61 -49.44 10.99
C TYR A 58 -31.87 -50.31 10.87
N HIS A 59 -32.69 -50.10 9.82
CA HIS A 59 -33.11 -51.15 8.87
C HIS A 59 -33.91 -50.61 7.66
N ASN A 60 -34.01 -51.45 6.62
CA ASN A 60 -34.88 -51.36 5.45
C ASN A 60 -34.56 -50.28 4.39
N ALA A 61 -35.11 -50.47 3.18
CA ALA A 61 -34.49 -50.01 1.92
C ALA A 61 -35.48 -49.41 0.89
N CYS A 62 -34.95 -49.08 -0.30
CA CYS A 62 -35.64 -48.68 -1.53
C CYS A 62 -36.17 -47.23 -1.67
N LEU A 63 -35.22 -46.35 -2.02
CA LEU A 63 -35.19 -45.67 -3.33
C LEU A 63 -36.52 -45.18 -3.95
N ARG A 64 -36.81 -43.88 -3.84
CA ARG A 64 -37.03 -42.95 -4.99
C ARG A 64 -37.36 -41.52 -4.54
N VAL A 65 -36.40 -40.59 -4.69
CA VAL A 65 -36.63 -39.13 -4.62
C VAL A 65 -35.85 -38.44 -5.74
N ARG A 66 -36.42 -37.40 -6.35
CA ARG A 66 -35.78 -36.60 -7.42
C ARG A 66 -34.80 -35.58 -6.80
N ILE A 67 -33.61 -35.42 -7.38
CA ILE A 67 -32.59 -34.46 -6.94
C ILE A 67 -32.41 -33.38 -8.02
N ALA A 68 -32.55 -32.11 -7.64
CA ALA A 68 -32.18 -30.95 -8.46
C ALA A 68 -30.70 -30.60 -8.24
N ARG A 69 -30.05 -29.97 -9.23
CA ARG A 69 -28.61 -29.65 -9.20
C ARG A 69 -28.36 -28.16 -8.97
N VAL A 70 -27.40 -27.83 -8.11
CA VAL A 70 -26.81 -26.49 -7.95
C VAL A 70 -25.28 -26.62 -8.01
N PRO A 71 -24.54 -25.80 -8.78
CA PRO A 71 -23.07 -25.87 -8.80
C PRO A 71 -22.46 -25.18 -7.56
N CYS A 72 -21.40 -25.76 -7.00
CA CYS A 72 -20.56 -25.08 -6.00
C CYS A 72 -19.13 -24.90 -6.53
N LEU A 73 -18.55 -23.71 -6.29
CA LEU A 73 -17.18 -23.36 -6.68
C LEU A 73 -16.27 -23.36 -5.45
N ALA A 74 -15.79 -24.55 -5.06
CA ALA A 74 -14.88 -24.73 -3.94
C ALA A 74 -13.53 -25.31 -4.43
N PRO A 75 -12.41 -24.56 -4.36
CA PRO A 75 -11.11 -25.08 -4.81
C PRO A 75 -10.59 -26.15 -3.84
N ARG A 76 -10.42 -27.38 -4.35
CA ARG A 76 -9.82 -28.48 -3.58
C ARG A 76 -8.39 -28.14 -3.16
N ARG A 77 -8.02 -28.51 -1.94
CA ARG A 77 -6.65 -28.38 -1.42
C ARG A 77 -5.78 -29.49 -2.00
N VAL A 78 -4.80 -29.12 -2.82
CA VAL A 78 -3.85 -30.06 -3.40
C VAL A 78 -2.92 -30.62 -2.31
N ILE A 79 -2.97 -31.95 -2.16
CA ILE A 79 -1.81 -32.78 -1.82
C ILE A 79 -1.41 -33.46 -3.14
N THR A 80 -0.15 -33.83 -3.30
CA THR A 80 0.41 -34.47 -4.51
C THR A 80 -0.47 -35.60 -5.07
N PHE A 81 -1.14 -35.35 -6.19
CA PHE A 81 -1.75 -36.40 -7.01
C PHE A 81 -0.73 -36.91 -8.02
N HIS A 82 -0.50 -38.22 -8.04
CA HIS A 82 0.16 -38.88 -9.16
C HIS A 82 -0.76 -38.79 -10.39
N ALA A 83 -0.18 -38.61 -11.58
CA ALA A 83 -0.92 -38.20 -12.79
C ALA A 83 -1.81 -39.30 -13.43
N LEU A 84 -2.03 -40.42 -12.74
CA LEU A 84 -2.72 -41.61 -13.30
C LEU A 84 -4.24 -41.47 -13.38
N ASP A 85 -4.89 -40.78 -12.44
CA ASP A 85 -6.37 -40.75 -12.37
C ASP A 85 -7.02 -39.68 -13.26
N ASP A 86 -6.41 -38.50 -13.44
CA ASP A 86 -6.94 -37.51 -14.40
C ASP A 86 -6.77 -37.98 -15.86
N VAL A 87 -5.67 -38.70 -16.15
CA VAL A 87 -5.46 -39.38 -17.44
C VAL A 87 -6.60 -40.34 -17.76
N ARG A 88 -7.00 -41.21 -16.82
CA ARG A 88 -8.12 -42.14 -17.00
C ARG A 88 -9.47 -41.45 -17.24
N ASN A 89 -9.68 -40.25 -16.69
CA ASN A 89 -10.95 -39.52 -16.84
C ASN A 89 -11.04 -38.76 -18.17
N LEU A 90 -9.93 -38.23 -18.70
CA LEU A 90 -9.90 -37.56 -20.01
C LEU A 90 -10.11 -38.53 -21.19
N TYR A 91 -9.56 -39.74 -21.11
CA TYR A 91 -9.53 -40.70 -22.22
C TYR A 91 -10.91 -41.20 -22.69
N HIS A 92 -11.95 -41.05 -21.87
CA HIS A 92 -13.32 -41.45 -22.21
C HIS A 92 -14.12 -40.42 -23.03
N ALA A 93 -13.56 -39.25 -23.34
CA ALA A 93 -14.22 -38.20 -24.12
C ALA A 93 -13.66 -37.99 -25.54
N ALA A 94 -12.50 -38.57 -25.88
CA ALA A 94 -11.78 -38.30 -27.12
C ALA A 94 -11.40 -39.59 -27.89
N THR A 95 -12.36 -40.15 -28.65
CA THR A 95 -12.08 -41.19 -29.65
C THR A 95 -11.40 -40.59 -30.89
N ASN A 96 -10.15 -40.15 -30.71
CA ASN A 96 -9.17 -39.77 -31.75
C ASN A 96 -7.80 -39.51 -31.05
N ALA A 97 -7.21 -40.55 -30.47
CA ALA A 97 -6.10 -40.45 -29.52
C ALA A 97 -4.69 -40.28 -30.15
N HIS A 98 -4.60 -39.85 -31.41
CA HIS A 98 -3.31 -39.71 -32.12
C HIS A 98 -2.52 -38.40 -31.93
N PRO A 99 -3.10 -37.19 -31.75
CA PRO A 99 -2.35 -35.94 -31.90
C PRO A 99 -1.43 -35.56 -30.72
N TYR A 100 -1.42 -36.34 -29.64
CA TYR A 100 -0.63 -36.07 -28.43
C TYR A 100 0.59 -36.98 -28.26
N VAL A 101 0.69 -38.03 -29.09
CA VAL A 101 1.67 -39.12 -28.94
C VAL A 101 3.06 -38.68 -29.39
N ASP A 102 3.14 -37.93 -30.48
CA ASP A 102 4.37 -37.41 -31.10
C ASP A 102 4.74 -35.98 -30.64
N ILE A 103 4.11 -35.46 -29.58
CA ILE A 103 4.50 -34.17 -29.01
C ILE A 103 5.83 -34.34 -28.29
N SER A 104 6.85 -33.55 -28.68
CA SER A 104 8.08 -33.36 -27.89
C SER A 104 7.72 -32.69 -26.57
N VAL A 105 7.98 -33.40 -25.47
CA VAL A 105 7.74 -32.94 -24.09
C VAL A 105 9.05 -32.83 -23.31
N ASP A 106 10.12 -33.41 -23.84
CA ASP A 106 11.48 -33.19 -23.39
C ASP A 106 12.29 -32.41 -24.43
N PHE A 107 12.91 -31.32 -23.98
CA PHE A 107 13.80 -30.46 -24.77
C PHE A 107 15.29 -30.76 -24.56
N ILE A 108 15.67 -31.63 -23.61
CA ILE A 108 17.06 -32.00 -23.31
C ILE A 108 17.50 -33.16 -24.21
N LEU A 109 16.77 -34.28 -24.19
CA LEU A 109 17.00 -35.47 -25.03
C LEU A 109 16.11 -35.47 -26.29
N GLY A 110 15.21 -34.49 -26.42
CA GLY A 110 14.30 -34.33 -27.58
C GLY A 110 13.11 -35.29 -27.60
N GLN A 111 12.89 -36.06 -26.53
CA GLN A 111 11.93 -37.17 -26.49
C GLN A 111 10.47 -36.69 -26.59
N THR A 112 9.66 -37.51 -27.26
CA THR A 112 8.21 -37.32 -27.34
C THR A 112 7.47 -38.06 -26.22
N TYR A 113 6.19 -37.70 -25.99
CA TYR A 113 5.37 -38.25 -24.91
C TYR A 113 5.22 -39.79 -24.93
N LYS A 114 5.45 -40.45 -26.08
CA LYS A 114 5.44 -41.91 -26.24
C LYS A 114 6.76 -42.61 -25.88
N GLU A 115 7.86 -41.85 -25.79
CA GLU A 115 9.24 -42.34 -25.62
C GLU A 115 9.75 -42.19 -24.18
N ILE A 116 8.98 -41.51 -23.32
CA ILE A 116 9.32 -41.23 -21.92
C ILE A 116 8.60 -42.17 -20.98
N ASP A 117 9.34 -42.70 -20.01
CA ASP A 117 8.75 -43.35 -18.84
C ASP A 117 8.15 -42.28 -17.90
N LEU A 118 6.82 -42.35 -17.72
CA LEU A 118 6.06 -41.40 -16.90
C LEU A 118 6.09 -41.71 -15.40
N ASP A 119 6.52 -42.91 -15.00
CA ASP A 119 6.77 -43.25 -13.60
C ASP A 119 8.18 -42.77 -13.16
N GLU A 120 9.15 -42.68 -14.09
CA GLU A 120 10.46 -42.06 -13.84
C GLU A 120 10.45 -40.52 -13.99
N ASN A 121 10.04 -39.97 -15.15
CA ASN A 121 10.04 -38.52 -15.43
C ASN A 121 8.64 -38.00 -15.84
N PRO A 122 7.68 -37.92 -14.90
CA PRO A 122 6.29 -37.54 -15.19
C PRO A 122 6.15 -36.14 -15.83
N CYS A 123 5.09 -35.95 -16.61
CA CYS A 123 4.77 -34.66 -17.24
C CYS A 123 3.93 -33.72 -16.34
N ILE A 124 4.17 -32.41 -16.47
CA ILE A 124 3.35 -31.33 -15.91
C ILE A 124 2.49 -30.73 -17.02
N PHE A 125 1.19 -30.55 -16.74
CA PHE A 125 0.18 -30.04 -17.67
C PHE A 125 -0.29 -28.62 -17.28
N PRO A 126 0.20 -27.55 -17.96
CA PRO A 126 -0.29 -26.18 -17.76
C PRO A 126 -1.67 -25.94 -18.40
N PRO A 127 -2.42 -24.90 -17.99
CA PRO A 127 -3.73 -24.58 -18.59
C PRO A 127 -3.67 -24.24 -20.09
N CYS A 128 -2.49 -23.91 -20.62
CA CYS A 128 -2.29 -23.63 -22.04
C CYS A 128 -2.05 -24.88 -22.91
N GLY A 129 -2.22 -26.10 -22.37
CA GLY A 129 -2.16 -27.37 -23.12
C GLY A 129 -0.76 -27.85 -23.53
N HIS A 130 0.27 -27.02 -23.42
CA HIS A 130 1.66 -27.36 -23.72
C HIS A 130 2.32 -27.97 -22.48
N PHE A 131 2.32 -29.31 -22.38
CA PHE A 131 2.92 -30.06 -21.29
C PHE A 131 4.38 -30.42 -21.56
N LEU A 132 5.18 -30.53 -20.50
CA LEU A 132 6.61 -30.89 -20.53
C LEU A 132 6.92 -31.85 -19.37
N THR A 133 8.08 -32.51 -19.40
CA THR A 133 8.60 -33.25 -18.24
C THR A 133 8.73 -32.38 -16.99
N VAL A 134 8.65 -32.99 -15.81
CA VAL A 134 8.92 -32.32 -14.51
C VAL A 134 10.29 -31.65 -14.54
N GLU A 135 11.31 -32.33 -15.07
CA GLU A 135 12.67 -31.84 -15.18
C GLU A 135 12.77 -30.52 -15.97
N ASN A 136 12.21 -30.46 -17.18
CA ASN A 136 12.24 -29.24 -17.99
C ASN A 136 11.42 -28.12 -17.40
N MET A 137 10.25 -28.41 -16.85
CA MET A 137 9.41 -27.39 -16.24
C MET A 137 10.07 -26.85 -14.95
N ASP A 138 10.78 -27.69 -14.19
CA ASP A 138 11.56 -27.27 -13.01
C ASP A 138 12.79 -26.44 -13.39
N ALA A 139 13.51 -26.82 -14.46
CA ALA A 139 14.62 -26.05 -15.00
C ALA A 139 14.15 -24.68 -15.55
N GLN A 140 13.07 -24.66 -16.34
CA GLN A 140 12.44 -23.45 -16.87
C GLN A 140 11.93 -22.53 -15.75
N MET A 141 11.47 -23.09 -14.63
CA MET A 141 11.00 -22.36 -13.45
C MET A 141 12.11 -22.09 -12.41
N ASP A 142 13.38 -22.31 -12.76
CA ASP A 142 14.57 -22.07 -11.92
C ASP A 142 14.55 -22.78 -10.54
N LEU A 143 13.83 -23.90 -10.41
CA LEU A 143 13.43 -24.45 -9.11
C LEU A 143 14.62 -24.77 -8.18
N GLY A 144 15.71 -25.30 -8.74
CA GLY A 144 16.95 -25.65 -8.02
C GLY A 144 17.69 -24.45 -7.42
N LYS A 145 17.41 -23.21 -7.84
CA LYS A 145 17.94 -22.00 -7.17
C LYS A 145 17.24 -21.68 -5.86
N HIS A 146 16.05 -22.23 -5.65
CA HIS A 146 15.14 -21.83 -4.57
C HIS A 146 14.88 -22.94 -3.53
N TYR A 147 15.24 -24.18 -3.86
CA TYR A 147 15.12 -25.35 -3.00
C TYR A 147 16.44 -26.11 -2.94
N VAL A 148 16.72 -26.72 -1.80
CA VAL A 148 17.73 -27.78 -1.74
C VAL A 148 17.13 -29.00 -2.43
N ILE A 149 17.82 -29.49 -3.45
CA ILE A 149 17.45 -30.70 -4.20
C ILE A 149 18.20 -31.89 -3.58
N ASP A 150 17.54 -33.04 -3.47
CA ASP A 150 18.15 -34.29 -3.01
C ASP A 150 18.81 -35.09 -4.16
N GLU A 151 19.46 -36.20 -3.79
CA GLU A 151 20.14 -37.11 -4.73
C GLU A 151 19.19 -37.76 -5.77
N MET A 152 17.87 -37.67 -5.57
CA MET A 152 16.83 -38.15 -6.49
C MET A 152 16.17 -37.00 -7.28
N GLY A 153 16.78 -35.83 -7.33
CA GLY A 153 16.28 -34.67 -8.08
C GLY A 153 15.05 -33.99 -7.45
N LYS A 154 14.68 -34.32 -6.20
CA LYS A 154 13.44 -33.84 -5.57
C LYS A 154 13.71 -32.69 -4.58
N PRO A 155 12.85 -31.65 -4.53
CA PRO A 155 12.98 -30.58 -3.53
C PRO A 155 12.78 -31.08 -2.10
N SER A 156 13.86 -31.16 -1.32
CA SER A 156 13.85 -31.65 0.07
C SER A 156 13.58 -30.55 1.09
N SER A 157 14.12 -29.34 0.87
CA SER A 157 13.92 -28.21 1.76
C SER A 157 14.02 -26.86 1.05
N ILE A 158 13.58 -25.79 1.71
CA ILE A 158 13.65 -24.42 1.20
C ILE A 158 15.09 -23.90 1.31
N SER A 159 15.66 -23.40 0.22
CA SER A 159 16.97 -22.75 0.27
C SER A 159 16.91 -21.40 0.99
N LYS A 160 18.07 -20.94 1.48
CA LYS A 160 18.22 -19.60 2.08
C LYS A 160 17.90 -18.45 1.11
N SER A 161 17.81 -18.68 -0.20
CA SER A 161 17.53 -17.66 -1.24
C SER A 161 16.16 -16.96 -1.14
N SER A 162 15.40 -17.17 -0.06
CA SER A 162 14.02 -16.70 0.10
C SER A 162 13.92 -15.21 0.45
N GLU A 163 14.99 -14.44 0.20
CA GLU A 163 15.16 -13.02 0.49
C GLU A 163 14.11 -12.15 -0.23
N PRO A 164 13.84 -10.92 0.26
CA PRO A 164 12.91 -10.00 -0.39
C PRO A 164 13.31 -9.70 -1.83
N PHE A 165 12.35 -9.77 -2.76
CA PHE A 165 12.52 -9.44 -4.18
C PHE A 165 13.46 -10.37 -4.99
N SER A 166 13.98 -11.44 -4.39
CA SER A 166 14.93 -12.40 -4.97
C SER A 166 14.44 -13.20 -6.19
N ILE A 167 13.14 -13.13 -6.52
CA ILE A 167 12.55 -13.84 -7.67
C ILE A 167 12.11 -12.82 -8.73
N SER A 168 12.93 -12.69 -9.78
CA SER A 168 12.61 -11.94 -10.98
C SER A 168 11.61 -12.69 -11.86
N ASP A 169 10.40 -12.14 -12.02
CA ASP A 169 9.32 -12.54 -12.93
C ASP A 169 8.94 -14.04 -13.00
N VAL A 170 7.66 -14.34 -12.69
CA VAL A 170 7.11 -15.67 -12.95
C VAL A 170 7.22 -15.99 -14.44
N ARG A 171 7.99 -17.04 -14.74
CA ARG A 171 8.23 -17.53 -16.10
C ARG A 171 6.90 -17.95 -16.77
N ASN A 172 6.84 -17.76 -18.08
CA ASN A 172 5.72 -18.17 -18.92
C ASN A 172 6.08 -19.42 -19.72
N CYS A 173 5.08 -20.12 -20.24
CA CYS A 173 5.24 -21.30 -21.11
C CYS A 173 6.20 -21.02 -22.28
N ALA A 174 7.16 -21.92 -22.52
CA ALA A 174 8.16 -21.76 -23.57
C ALA A 174 7.52 -21.68 -24.97
N THR A 175 6.54 -22.54 -25.25
CA THR A 175 5.91 -22.68 -26.57
C THR A 175 4.99 -21.52 -26.93
N CYS A 176 4.15 -21.06 -25.99
CA CYS A 176 3.06 -20.10 -26.29
C CYS A 176 3.05 -18.83 -25.42
N ARG A 177 4.02 -18.66 -24.51
CA ARG A 177 4.08 -17.56 -23.53
C ARG A 177 2.85 -17.45 -22.60
N GLY A 178 2.04 -18.51 -22.52
CA GLY A 178 0.92 -18.63 -21.58
C GLY A 178 1.37 -18.67 -20.11
N SER A 179 0.50 -18.22 -19.21
CA SER A 179 0.81 -18.08 -17.78
C SER A 179 0.96 -19.44 -17.08
N LEU A 180 2.07 -19.62 -16.36
CA LEU A 180 2.32 -20.78 -15.48
C LEU A 180 1.89 -20.52 -14.02
N ARG A 181 1.30 -19.34 -13.72
CA ARG A 181 0.97 -18.87 -12.35
C ARG A 181 -0.03 -19.78 -11.58
N SER A 182 -0.71 -20.72 -12.24
CA SER A 182 -1.67 -21.65 -11.61
C SER A 182 -1.07 -23.00 -11.19
N ILE A 183 0.16 -23.33 -11.61
CA ILE A 183 0.74 -24.66 -11.37
C ILE A 183 1.12 -24.80 -9.89
N SER A 184 0.53 -25.79 -9.20
CA SER A 184 0.67 -25.92 -7.74
C SER A 184 2.10 -26.23 -7.27
N ARG A 185 2.91 -26.95 -8.06
CA ARG A 185 4.34 -27.22 -7.77
C ARG A 185 5.13 -25.93 -7.54
N TYR A 186 4.95 -24.94 -8.42
CA TYR A 186 5.62 -23.63 -8.34
C TYR A 186 4.87 -22.62 -7.47
N GLY A 187 3.79 -23.03 -6.78
CA GLY A 187 2.92 -22.13 -6.04
C GLY A 187 3.60 -21.34 -4.90
N ARG A 188 4.80 -21.73 -4.45
CA ARG A 188 5.62 -20.88 -3.55
C ARG A 188 6.32 -19.77 -4.33
N LEU A 189 7.09 -20.14 -5.36
CA LEU A 189 7.82 -19.25 -6.26
C LEU A 189 6.90 -18.16 -6.82
N VAL A 190 5.76 -18.58 -7.40
CA VAL A 190 4.74 -17.71 -7.98
C VAL A 190 4.20 -16.70 -6.96
N ARG A 191 3.88 -17.13 -5.74
CA ARG A 191 3.31 -16.25 -4.70
C ARG A 191 4.34 -15.26 -4.16
N ARG A 192 5.62 -15.64 -4.07
CA ARG A 192 6.71 -14.73 -3.68
C ARG A 192 6.92 -13.66 -4.76
N ALA A 193 7.08 -14.06 -6.01
CA ALA A 193 7.19 -13.15 -7.15
C ALA A 193 6.00 -12.17 -7.24
N LEU A 194 4.76 -12.66 -7.08
CA LEU A 194 3.55 -11.82 -7.05
C LEU A 194 3.56 -10.78 -5.91
N LEU A 195 4.03 -11.18 -4.72
CA LEU A 195 4.06 -10.32 -3.54
C LEU A 195 5.17 -9.26 -3.63
N ASP A 196 6.31 -9.64 -4.20
CA ASP A 196 7.41 -8.76 -4.53
C ASP A 196 7.02 -7.78 -5.67
N GLU A 197 6.30 -8.24 -6.70
CA GLU A 197 5.70 -7.43 -7.77
C GLU A 197 4.72 -6.38 -7.20
N ALA A 198 3.83 -6.81 -6.30
CA ALA A 198 2.87 -5.93 -5.61
C ALA A 198 3.58 -4.88 -4.73
N THR A 199 4.67 -5.25 -4.06
CA THR A 199 5.42 -4.32 -3.21
C THR A 199 6.26 -3.34 -4.03
N LYS A 200 6.84 -3.75 -5.17
CA LYS A 200 7.47 -2.83 -6.13
C LYS A 200 6.46 -1.77 -6.62
N LYS A 201 5.22 -2.19 -6.95
CA LYS A 201 4.10 -1.29 -7.29
C LYS A 201 3.68 -0.37 -6.13
N PHE A 202 3.68 -0.86 -4.90
CA PHE A 202 3.38 -0.05 -3.70
C PHE A 202 4.44 1.04 -3.45
N ILE A 203 5.74 0.71 -3.59
CA ILE A 203 6.85 1.68 -3.44
C ILE A 203 6.76 2.79 -4.50
N LEU A 204 6.44 2.43 -5.75
CA LEU A 204 6.17 3.41 -6.83
C LEU A 204 4.99 4.32 -6.46
N TYR A 205 3.87 3.75 -6.02
CA TYR A 205 2.67 4.50 -5.62
C TYR A 205 2.94 5.50 -4.47
N VAL A 206 3.68 5.08 -3.44
CA VAL A 206 4.09 5.92 -2.29
C VAL A 206 4.74 7.21 -2.78
N ASN A 207 5.81 7.10 -3.55
CA ASN A 207 6.60 8.27 -3.93
C ASN A 207 5.91 9.11 -5.04
N GLN A 208 5.23 8.46 -6.00
CA GLN A 208 4.46 9.14 -7.05
C GLN A 208 3.31 10.00 -6.46
N LYS A 209 2.74 9.63 -5.31
CA LYS A 209 1.69 10.41 -4.65
C LYS A 209 2.21 11.38 -3.59
N TYR A 210 3.24 11.02 -2.83
CA TYR A 210 3.80 11.91 -1.81
C TYR A 210 4.37 13.21 -2.40
N VAL A 211 5.21 13.11 -3.42
CA VAL A 211 6.00 14.25 -3.91
C VAL A 211 5.15 15.40 -4.48
N PRO A 212 4.10 15.17 -5.29
CA PRO A 212 3.19 16.23 -5.71
C PRO A 212 2.51 16.93 -4.53
N MET A 213 1.93 16.15 -3.59
CA MET A 213 1.21 16.71 -2.45
C MET A 213 2.12 17.50 -1.49
N ALA A 214 3.38 17.09 -1.33
CA ALA A 214 4.37 17.81 -0.52
C ALA A 214 4.77 19.16 -1.15
N ARG A 215 4.89 19.21 -2.49
CA ARG A 215 5.13 20.46 -3.25
C ARG A 215 3.92 21.39 -3.21
N GLU A 216 2.73 20.84 -3.46
CA GLU A 216 1.46 21.56 -3.44
C GLU A 216 1.20 22.19 -2.05
N LEU A 217 1.47 21.45 -0.97
CA LEU A 217 1.35 22.00 0.39
C LEU A 217 2.28 23.21 0.62
N ALA A 218 3.55 23.10 0.24
CA ALA A 218 4.52 24.18 0.43
C ALA A 218 4.12 25.44 -0.37
N GLN A 219 3.63 25.26 -1.61
CA GLN A 219 3.14 26.36 -2.45
C GLN A 219 1.90 27.03 -1.87
N LEU A 220 0.89 26.25 -1.48
CA LEU A 220 -0.34 26.78 -0.88
C LEU A 220 -0.09 27.46 0.47
N VAL A 221 0.81 26.94 1.29
CA VAL A 221 1.19 27.54 2.59
C VAL A 221 1.93 28.86 2.41
N ALA A 222 2.83 28.95 1.42
CA ALA A 222 3.51 30.21 1.09
C ALA A 222 2.55 31.31 0.60
N GLN A 223 1.39 30.96 0.04
CA GLN A 223 0.37 31.90 -0.45
C GLN A 223 -0.64 32.35 0.61
N LEU A 224 -0.60 31.80 1.83
CA LEU A 224 -1.52 32.21 2.91
C LEU A 224 -1.34 33.69 3.36
N PRO A 225 -0.13 34.22 3.54
CA PRO A 225 0.06 35.61 4.00
C PRO A 225 -0.47 36.65 3.00
N ASP A 226 -0.31 36.43 1.70
CA ASP A 226 -0.66 37.41 0.66
C ASP A 226 -2.18 37.62 0.51
N ASN A 227 -3.00 36.71 1.06
CA ASN A 227 -4.46 36.76 1.01
C ASN A 227 -5.07 37.60 2.17
N ASP A 228 -4.50 38.75 2.51
CA ASP A 228 -4.96 39.66 3.58
C ASP A 228 -6.26 40.41 3.18
N GLY A 229 -7.30 39.66 2.87
CA GLY A 229 -8.61 40.17 2.48
C GLY A 229 -9.40 40.72 3.67
N THR A 230 -9.85 41.97 3.60
CA THR A 230 -10.64 42.68 4.64
C THR A 230 -11.96 42.01 5.03
N ALA A 231 -12.36 40.94 4.34
CA ALA A 231 -13.46 40.05 4.72
C ALA A 231 -13.16 39.18 5.95
N THR A 232 -11.92 38.76 6.19
CA THR A 232 -11.56 37.83 7.28
C THR A 232 -11.77 38.45 8.67
N ALA A 233 -11.47 39.75 8.83
CA ALA A 233 -11.70 40.50 10.06
C ALA A 233 -13.19 40.51 10.48
N LYS A 234 -14.13 40.29 9.55
CA LYS A 234 -15.58 40.18 9.85
C LYS A 234 -15.98 38.79 10.34
N ALA A 235 -15.21 37.73 10.06
CA ALA A 235 -15.56 36.36 10.48
C ALA A 235 -15.62 36.23 12.00
N PHE A 236 -14.70 36.90 12.70
CA PHE A 236 -14.57 36.88 14.16
C PHE A 236 -15.35 38.00 14.87
N GLN A 237 -16.12 38.82 14.13
CA GLN A 237 -16.97 39.89 14.69
C GLN A 237 -18.39 39.38 14.99
N THR A 238 -18.48 38.37 15.86
CA THR A 238 -19.74 37.86 16.40
C THR A 238 -19.65 37.65 17.90
N GLU A 239 -20.72 38.01 18.62
CA GLU A 239 -20.89 37.74 20.06
C GLU A 239 -21.15 36.24 20.30
N LEU A 240 -20.12 35.44 20.11
CA LEU A 240 -20.17 33.98 20.18
C LEU A 240 -18.90 33.44 20.85
N THR A 241 -19.02 32.33 21.59
CA THR A 241 -17.85 31.55 22.02
C THR A 241 -17.58 30.44 21.01
N LEU A 242 -16.42 30.45 20.36
CA LEU A 242 -15.98 29.36 19.49
C LEU A 242 -15.07 28.41 20.27
N LYS A 243 -15.49 27.15 20.42
CA LYS A 243 -14.70 26.10 21.07
C LYS A 243 -14.16 25.13 20.04
N VAL A 244 -12.84 25.12 19.84
CA VAL A 244 -12.13 24.23 18.93
C VAL A 244 -11.44 23.16 19.76
N GLN A 245 -12.01 21.96 19.79
CA GLN A 245 -11.60 20.85 20.68
C GLN A 245 -11.92 19.50 20.01
N GLY A 246 -11.41 18.39 20.59
CA GLY A 246 -11.68 17.03 20.08
C GLY A 246 -10.77 16.65 18.89
N PRO A 247 -11.17 15.71 18.01
CA PRO A 247 -10.30 15.19 16.95
C PRO A 247 -9.88 16.24 15.91
N PRO A 248 -8.67 16.18 15.32
CA PRO A 248 -8.21 17.15 14.31
C PRO A 248 -9.16 17.32 13.12
N ASP A 249 -9.71 16.21 12.60
CA ASP A 249 -10.73 16.17 11.53
C ASP A 249 -12.06 16.89 11.86
N HIS A 250 -12.30 17.18 13.14
CA HIS A 250 -13.42 17.97 13.62
C HIS A 250 -13.02 19.45 13.77
N GLN A 251 -11.87 19.71 14.40
CA GLN A 251 -11.32 21.06 14.58
C GLN A 251 -11.17 21.80 13.24
N ILE A 252 -10.41 21.23 12.30
CA ILE A 252 -10.17 21.82 10.97
C ILE A 252 -11.50 22.07 10.22
N ARG A 253 -12.48 21.20 10.42
CA ARG A 253 -13.82 21.32 9.82
C ARG A 253 -14.62 22.48 10.41
N LEU A 254 -14.60 22.66 11.74
CA LEU A 254 -15.22 23.80 12.41
C LEU A 254 -14.59 25.12 11.96
N MET A 255 -13.25 25.18 11.94
CA MET A 255 -12.48 26.35 11.54
C MET A 255 -12.75 26.72 10.08
N HIS A 256 -12.75 25.73 9.17
CA HIS A 256 -13.14 25.92 7.78
C HIS A 256 -14.59 26.40 7.62
N GLN A 257 -15.54 25.80 8.36
CA GLN A 257 -16.96 26.21 8.32
C GLN A 257 -17.20 27.63 8.86
N HIS A 258 -16.34 28.10 9.78
CA HIS A 258 -16.38 29.47 10.29
C HIS A 258 -15.86 30.46 9.23
N LEU A 259 -14.65 30.23 8.69
CA LEU A 259 -14.05 31.09 7.67
C LEU A 259 -14.85 31.12 6.36
N LYS A 260 -15.36 29.98 5.89
CA LYS A 260 -16.04 29.80 4.59
C LYS A 260 -17.26 30.72 4.39
N LYS A 261 -17.85 31.26 5.46
CA LYS A 261 -18.95 32.23 5.39
C LYS A 261 -18.52 33.61 4.88
N HIS A 262 -17.24 33.96 5.02
CA HIS A 262 -16.68 35.28 4.73
C HIS A 262 -15.56 35.20 3.68
N ASP A 263 -14.76 34.14 3.72
CA ASP A 263 -13.81 33.77 2.66
C ASP A 263 -13.94 32.28 2.36
N SER A 264 -14.55 31.96 1.22
CA SER A 264 -14.74 30.58 0.75
C SER A 264 -13.58 30.06 -0.11
N ALA A 265 -12.60 30.89 -0.43
CA ALA A 265 -11.48 30.58 -1.31
C ALA A 265 -10.21 30.21 -0.55
N ARG A 266 -9.81 30.99 0.47
CA ARG A 266 -8.51 30.87 1.20
C ARG A 266 -8.12 29.43 1.55
N TRP A 267 -9.07 28.64 2.05
CA TRP A 267 -8.84 27.26 2.50
C TRP A 267 -9.33 26.19 1.50
N LYS A 268 -9.93 26.57 0.37
CA LYS A 268 -10.56 25.64 -0.58
C LYS A 268 -9.61 24.55 -1.05
N ASP A 269 -8.43 24.96 -1.48
CA ASP A 269 -7.47 24.06 -2.12
C ASP A 269 -6.64 23.31 -1.07
N LEU A 270 -6.29 23.94 0.06
CA LEU A 270 -5.70 23.26 1.23
C LEU A 270 -6.63 22.16 1.82
N ILE A 271 -7.95 22.40 1.90
CA ILE A 271 -8.92 21.40 2.36
C ILE A 271 -9.11 20.28 1.32
N THR A 272 -8.91 20.57 0.03
CA THR A 272 -8.92 19.58 -1.05
C THR A 272 -7.66 18.71 -0.97
N LEU A 273 -6.48 19.31 -0.82
CA LEU A 273 -5.22 18.62 -0.56
C LEU A 273 -5.28 17.77 0.72
N ARG A 274 -5.88 18.28 1.81
CA ARG A 274 -6.08 17.51 3.05
C ARG A 274 -6.88 16.24 2.83
N GLN A 275 -7.92 16.27 1.98
CA GLN A 275 -8.67 15.08 1.62
C GLN A 275 -7.81 14.09 0.82
N GLN A 276 -7.00 14.56 -0.13
CA GLN A 276 -6.04 13.72 -0.87
C GLN A 276 -5.02 13.07 0.07
N VAL A 277 -4.42 13.83 0.99
CA VAL A 277 -3.45 13.35 1.98
C VAL A 277 -4.09 12.31 2.93
N THR A 278 -5.33 12.51 3.36
CA THR A 278 -6.06 11.53 4.19
C THR A 278 -6.38 10.24 3.43
N GLU A 279 -6.79 10.30 2.17
CA GLU A 279 -7.03 9.11 1.34
C GLU A 279 -5.74 8.39 0.95
N TYR A 280 -4.64 9.13 0.78
CA TYR A 280 -3.30 8.56 0.63
C TYR A 280 -2.87 7.86 1.94
N TYR A 281 -2.98 8.53 3.09
CA TYR A 281 -2.60 7.99 4.40
C TYR A 281 -3.29 6.65 4.67
N LYS A 282 -4.61 6.56 4.44
CA LYS A 282 -5.37 5.30 4.54
C LYS A 282 -4.75 4.17 3.74
N LYS A 283 -4.30 4.43 2.50
CA LYS A 283 -3.75 3.43 1.56
C LYS A 283 -2.31 3.03 1.86
N VAL A 284 -1.54 3.86 2.56
CA VAL A 284 -0.14 3.58 2.91
C VAL A 284 0.07 3.10 4.34
N LYS A 285 -1.02 2.97 5.11
CA LYS A 285 -1.05 2.33 6.44
C LYS A 285 -0.36 0.97 6.41
N VAL A 286 0.27 0.62 7.53
CA VAL A 286 1.06 -0.61 7.69
C VAL A 286 0.21 -1.85 7.39
N GLU A 287 -1.06 -1.84 7.79
CA GLU A 287 -2.02 -2.94 7.62
C GLU A 287 -2.38 -3.20 6.15
N GLU A 288 -2.37 -2.16 5.31
CA GLU A 288 -2.75 -2.21 3.89
C GLU A 288 -1.57 -2.54 2.97
N GLN A 289 -0.36 -2.64 3.50
CA GLN A 289 0.81 -3.01 2.70
C GLN A 289 0.70 -4.48 2.25
N PRO A 290 1.09 -4.84 1.01
CA PRO A 290 0.86 -6.18 0.45
C PRO A 290 1.33 -7.34 1.35
N PHE A 291 2.51 -7.20 1.98
CA PHE A 291 3.03 -8.18 2.93
C PHE A 291 2.13 -8.36 4.16
N ASN A 292 1.62 -7.27 4.74
CA ASN A 292 0.76 -7.33 5.92
C ASN A 292 -0.65 -7.81 5.61
N GLN A 293 -1.22 -7.45 4.45
CA GLN A 293 -2.48 -8.05 3.99
C GLN A 293 -2.33 -9.58 3.87
N VAL A 294 -1.27 -10.08 3.23
CA VAL A 294 -1.00 -11.53 3.12
C VAL A 294 -0.74 -12.17 4.49
N ARG A 295 0.05 -11.53 5.37
CA ARG A 295 0.30 -12.00 6.75
C ARG A 295 -1.00 -12.14 7.53
N ASN A 296 -1.88 -11.14 7.47
CA ASN A 296 -3.15 -11.11 8.18
C ASN A 296 -4.09 -12.21 7.66
N MET A 297 -4.16 -12.42 6.34
CA MET A 297 -4.89 -13.55 5.72
C MET A 297 -4.35 -14.91 6.17
N VAL A 298 -3.02 -15.07 6.27
CA VAL A 298 -2.37 -16.30 6.74
C VAL A 298 -2.68 -16.54 8.22
N GLU A 299 -2.56 -15.53 9.07
CA GLU A 299 -2.88 -15.61 10.50
C GLU A 299 -4.33 -16.01 10.75
N ASP A 300 -5.29 -15.36 10.09
CA ASP A 300 -6.70 -15.76 10.13
C ASP A 300 -6.91 -17.20 9.67
N ALA A 301 -6.22 -17.62 8.62
CA ALA A 301 -6.27 -19.00 8.12
C ALA A 301 -5.59 -20.02 9.04
N ARG A 302 -4.66 -19.61 9.93
CA ARG A 302 -4.04 -20.43 10.99
C ARG A 302 -4.96 -20.53 12.21
N ARG A 303 -5.47 -19.39 12.70
CA ARG A 303 -6.44 -19.26 13.81
C ARG A 303 -7.67 -20.13 13.57
N ARG A 304 -8.31 -20.02 12.40
CA ARG A 304 -9.48 -20.83 12.00
C ARG A 304 -9.19 -22.35 11.92
N LYS A 305 -7.93 -22.78 11.91
CA LYS A 305 -7.51 -24.20 11.89
C LYS A 305 -6.82 -24.68 13.17
N ARG A 306 -6.82 -23.85 14.24
CA ARG A 306 -6.22 -24.18 15.55
C ARG A 306 -4.75 -24.65 15.45
N LYS A 307 -3.98 -24.15 14.46
CA LYS A 307 -2.56 -24.50 14.31
C LYS A 307 -1.71 -23.69 15.30
N THR A 308 -0.85 -24.38 16.04
CA THR A 308 0.12 -23.83 16.99
C THR A 308 1.42 -23.36 16.30
N GLY A 309 2.25 -22.62 17.06
CA GLY A 309 3.50 -22.00 16.61
C GLY A 309 3.34 -20.55 16.17
N GLN A 310 4.44 -19.79 16.11
CA GLN A 310 4.46 -18.44 15.54
C GLN A 310 4.66 -18.47 14.02
N PHE A 311 4.28 -17.37 13.35
CA PHE A 311 4.68 -17.06 11.97
C PHE A 311 5.52 -15.80 12.02
N GLU A 312 6.84 -15.98 12.12
CA GLU A 312 7.80 -14.89 12.11
C GLU A 312 8.07 -14.45 10.66
N PHE A 313 8.31 -13.16 10.50
CA PHE A 313 8.57 -12.55 9.20
C PHE A 313 9.52 -11.35 9.40
N ASP A 314 10.35 -11.09 8.39
CA ASP A 314 11.35 -10.03 8.41
C ASP A 314 10.69 -8.63 8.40
N GLU A 315 10.82 -7.89 9.50
CA GLU A 315 10.25 -6.52 9.59
C GLU A 315 10.95 -5.53 8.65
N ASN A 316 12.17 -5.83 8.17
CA ASN A 316 12.92 -4.94 7.26
C ASN A 316 12.27 -4.81 5.87
N VAL A 317 11.28 -5.66 5.54
CA VAL A 317 10.50 -5.55 4.29
C VAL A 317 9.39 -4.48 4.39
N LEU A 318 9.03 -4.06 5.61
CA LEU A 318 7.91 -3.15 5.86
C LEU A 318 8.21 -1.73 5.37
N GLN A 319 7.45 -1.29 4.36
CA GLN A 319 7.58 0.02 3.72
C GLN A 319 6.94 1.13 4.57
N THR A 320 7.43 1.28 5.80
CA THR A 320 6.95 2.25 6.80
C THR A 320 7.06 3.71 6.31
N LYS A 321 7.99 4.00 5.38
CA LYS A 321 8.22 5.31 4.73
C LYS A 321 6.92 6.05 4.42
N GLY A 322 6.02 5.44 3.64
CA GLY A 322 4.78 6.10 3.19
C GLY A 322 3.83 6.46 4.33
N CYS A 323 3.67 5.58 5.33
CA CYS A 323 2.83 5.81 6.51
C CYS A 323 3.33 7.02 7.34
N VAL A 324 4.64 7.06 7.60
CA VAL A 324 5.30 8.12 8.38
C VAL A 324 5.29 9.45 7.61
N GLN A 325 5.59 9.43 6.31
CA GLN A 325 5.51 10.58 5.41
C GLN A 325 4.09 11.17 5.34
N ALA A 326 3.07 10.33 5.24
CA ALA A 326 1.67 10.77 5.19
C ALA A 326 1.21 11.43 6.49
N ALA A 327 1.57 10.86 7.65
CA ALA A 327 1.26 11.43 8.96
C ALA A 327 1.98 12.77 9.19
N SER A 328 3.25 12.89 8.80
CA SER A 328 4.00 14.16 8.82
C SER A 328 3.37 15.22 7.90
N LEU A 329 2.99 14.85 6.68
CA LEU A 329 2.37 15.77 5.73
C LEU A 329 1.00 16.28 6.22
N LEU A 330 0.20 15.41 6.85
CA LEU A 330 -1.08 15.79 7.44
C LEU A 330 -0.90 16.69 8.67
N LEU A 331 0.06 16.40 9.55
CA LEU A 331 0.37 17.24 10.71
C LEU A 331 0.89 18.63 10.31
N ARG A 332 1.73 18.72 9.27
CA ARG A 332 2.17 20.01 8.71
C ARG A 332 1.01 20.83 8.15
N LEU A 333 0.11 20.19 7.41
CA LEU A 333 -1.07 20.84 6.84
C LEU A 333 -2.01 21.35 7.95
N ASP A 334 -2.33 20.50 8.94
CA ASP A 334 -3.21 20.88 10.05
C ASP A 334 -2.59 22.00 10.91
N THR A 335 -1.29 21.95 11.19
CA THR A 335 -0.58 22.98 11.94
C THR A 335 -0.55 24.32 11.19
N ALA A 336 -0.38 24.30 9.87
CA ALA A 336 -0.46 25.49 9.02
C ALA A 336 -1.87 26.10 9.04
N LEU A 337 -2.93 25.29 8.89
CA LEU A 337 -4.32 25.76 8.96
C LEU A 337 -4.66 26.33 10.35
N ILE A 338 -4.20 25.70 11.43
CA ILE A 338 -4.48 26.19 12.79
C ILE A 338 -3.79 27.54 13.04
N GLY A 339 -2.53 27.68 12.61
CA GLY A 339 -1.78 28.93 12.77
C GLY A 339 -2.27 30.07 11.87
N ASP A 340 -2.71 29.76 10.65
CA ASP A 340 -3.40 30.72 9.77
C ASP A 340 -4.66 31.28 10.44
N PHE A 341 -5.51 30.40 10.96
CA PHE A 341 -6.74 30.77 11.68
C PHE A 341 -6.45 31.65 12.91
N LEU A 342 -5.43 31.30 13.71
CA LEU A 342 -5.03 32.11 14.87
C LEU A 342 -4.42 33.47 14.47
N SER A 343 -3.80 33.56 13.30
CA SER A 343 -3.25 34.82 12.79
C SER A 343 -4.38 35.79 12.41
N LEU A 344 -5.39 35.32 11.66
CA LEU A 344 -6.59 36.09 11.34
C LEU A 344 -7.38 36.51 12.60
N TYR A 345 -7.50 35.60 13.57
CA TYR A 345 -8.12 35.88 14.86
C TYR A 345 -7.37 36.97 15.65
N LYS A 346 -6.03 36.99 15.58
CA LYS A 346 -5.19 38.01 16.22
C LYS A 346 -5.23 39.36 15.50
N GLN A 347 -5.20 39.38 14.18
CA GLN A 347 -5.37 40.58 13.35
C GLN A 347 -6.72 41.28 13.59
N THR A 348 -7.78 40.52 13.92
CA THR A 348 -9.11 41.09 14.16
C THR A 348 -9.08 42.04 15.38
N PRO A 349 -9.50 43.32 15.25
CA PRO A 349 -9.49 44.28 16.35
C PRO A 349 -10.29 43.85 17.58
N SER A 350 -9.78 44.17 18.78
CA SER A 350 -10.44 43.91 20.06
C SER A 350 -11.59 44.89 20.35
N GLY A 351 -12.65 44.83 19.55
CA GLY A 351 -13.94 45.48 19.83
C GLY A 351 -14.85 44.62 20.71
N SER A 352 -15.94 45.20 21.20
CA SER A 352 -16.97 44.53 22.04
C SER A 352 -17.51 43.23 21.46
N ASN A 353 -17.60 43.14 20.13
CA ASN A 353 -18.23 42.05 19.39
C ASN A 353 -17.21 40.99 18.89
N LYS A 354 -16.00 40.95 19.45
CA LYS A 354 -15.00 39.93 19.10
C LYS A 354 -15.37 38.58 19.72
N CYS A 355 -15.42 37.55 18.89
CA CYS A 355 -15.67 36.16 19.27
C CYS A 355 -14.66 35.69 20.33
N VAL A 356 -15.11 34.96 21.35
CA VAL A 356 -14.23 34.36 22.36
C VAL A 356 -13.78 32.99 21.85
N LEU A 357 -12.50 32.86 21.50
CA LEU A 357 -11.91 31.61 21.05
C LEU A 357 -11.32 30.82 22.22
N HIS A 358 -11.76 29.57 22.39
CA HIS A 358 -11.07 28.57 23.20
C HIS A 358 -10.56 27.45 22.31
N LEU A 359 -9.29 27.06 22.50
CA LEU A 359 -8.59 26.08 21.68
C LEU A 359 -7.96 25.00 22.55
N ASP A 360 -8.18 23.74 22.20
CA ASP A 360 -7.53 22.56 22.78
C ASP A 360 -6.90 21.73 21.65
N LEU A 361 -5.57 21.59 21.69
CA LEU A 361 -4.77 20.85 20.71
C LEU A 361 -4.17 19.56 21.28
N GLN A 362 -4.66 19.06 22.42
CA GLN A 362 -4.16 17.83 23.04
C GLN A 362 -4.27 16.61 22.11
N ALA A 363 -5.36 16.51 21.35
CA ALA A 363 -5.53 15.45 20.35
C ALA A 363 -4.48 15.52 19.22
N ASN A 364 -4.15 16.72 18.77
CA ASN A 364 -3.18 16.98 17.70
C ASN A 364 -1.76 16.68 18.18
N ARG A 365 -1.41 17.05 19.43
CA ARG A 365 -0.12 16.69 20.05
C ARG A 365 0.03 15.18 20.20
N LYS A 366 -1.07 14.46 20.49
CA LYS A 366 -1.09 12.99 20.50
C LYS A 366 -0.84 12.38 19.12
N GLU A 367 -1.31 12.97 18.03
CA GLU A 367 -0.94 12.51 16.68
C GLU A 367 0.54 12.80 16.36
N GLY A 368 1.11 13.90 16.86
CA GLY A 368 2.57 14.13 16.83
C GLY A 368 3.38 13.11 17.64
N GLU A 369 2.85 12.68 18.78
CA GLU A 369 3.41 11.57 19.58
C GLU A 369 3.32 10.22 18.83
N ASN A 370 2.17 9.92 18.20
CA ASN A 370 2.00 8.75 17.35
C ASN A 370 3.02 8.73 16.20
N LEU A 371 3.20 9.85 15.49
CA LEU A 371 4.22 10.01 14.44
C LEU A 371 5.61 9.72 15.01
N THR A 372 5.96 10.33 16.15
CA THR A 372 7.26 10.14 16.81
C THR A 372 7.50 8.66 17.14
N ALA A 373 6.53 7.96 17.73
CA ALA A 373 6.65 6.56 18.09
C ALA A 373 6.86 5.63 16.87
N ILE A 374 6.15 5.88 15.76
CA ILE A 374 6.32 5.12 14.51
C ILE A 374 7.69 5.45 13.88
N ALA A 375 8.12 6.71 13.92
CA ALA A 375 9.42 7.15 13.39
C ALA A 375 10.62 6.62 14.21
N VAL A 376 10.48 6.45 15.53
CA VAL A 376 11.47 5.77 16.38
C VAL A 376 11.54 4.29 16.02
N ARG A 377 10.41 3.58 15.99
CA ARG A 377 10.37 2.14 15.66
C ARG A 377 10.85 1.82 14.24
N SER A 378 10.79 2.78 13.32
CA SER A 378 11.31 2.64 11.95
C SER A 378 12.68 3.32 11.72
N GLN A 379 13.33 3.82 12.79
CA GLN A 379 14.65 4.49 12.76
C GLN A 379 14.74 5.76 11.90
N ARG A 380 13.60 6.36 11.51
CA ARG A 380 13.50 7.49 10.58
C ARG A 380 13.74 8.84 11.29
N VAL A 381 14.99 9.15 11.60
CA VAL A 381 15.41 10.32 12.41
C VAL A 381 14.73 11.62 11.98
N LEU A 382 14.69 11.94 10.68
CA LEU A 382 14.02 13.14 10.15
C LEU A 382 12.59 13.30 10.72
N HIS A 383 11.79 12.25 10.68
CA HIS A 383 10.38 12.27 11.08
C HIS A 383 10.20 12.22 12.61
N GLN A 384 11.24 11.80 13.36
CA GLN A 384 11.25 11.94 14.82
C GLN A 384 11.40 13.42 15.20
N VAL A 385 12.33 14.13 14.52
CA VAL A 385 12.49 15.59 14.69
C VAL A 385 11.22 16.33 14.29
N GLU A 386 10.57 15.96 13.18
CA GLU A 386 9.27 16.52 12.79
C GLU A 386 8.18 16.26 13.84
N GLY A 387 8.09 15.06 14.40
CA GLY A 387 7.11 14.73 15.45
C GLY A 387 7.26 15.62 16.69
N TYR A 388 8.50 15.92 17.10
CA TYR A 388 8.77 16.89 18.16
C TYR A 388 8.47 18.33 17.73
N LEU A 389 8.81 18.72 16.50
CA LEU A 389 8.53 20.06 15.96
C LEU A 389 7.02 20.36 15.94
N PHE A 390 6.20 19.47 15.38
CA PHE A 390 4.75 19.66 15.36
C PHE A 390 4.17 19.75 16.78
N ARG A 391 4.65 18.92 17.73
CA ARG A 391 4.23 19.04 19.13
C ARG A 391 4.57 20.41 19.72
N ALA A 392 5.80 20.89 19.52
CA ALA A 392 6.23 22.22 19.98
C ALA A 392 5.45 23.36 19.31
N GLN A 393 5.14 23.25 18.01
CA GLN A 393 4.31 24.21 17.28
C GLN A 393 2.87 24.23 17.83
N LEU A 394 2.27 23.06 18.07
CA LEU A 394 0.93 22.93 18.66
C LEU A 394 0.88 23.40 20.13
N CYS A 395 1.96 23.22 20.91
CA CYS A 395 2.11 23.83 22.23
C CYS A 395 2.10 25.37 22.13
N ALA A 396 2.87 25.94 21.20
CA ALA A 396 2.92 27.39 20.99
C ALA A 396 1.57 27.95 20.52
N LEU A 397 0.88 27.26 19.61
CA LEU A 397 -0.44 27.64 19.09
C LEU A 397 -1.49 27.65 20.22
N GLU A 398 -1.60 26.58 21.01
CA GLU A 398 -2.55 26.52 22.14
C GLU A 398 -2.22 27.58 23.20
N ARG A 399 -0.93 27.78 23.52
CA ARG A 399 -0.42 28.79 24.47
C ARG A 399 -0.83 30.21 24.07
N GLN A 400 -0.80 30.50 22.77
CA GLN A 400 -1.16 31.81 22.22
C GLN A 400 -2.67 32.13 22.30
N SER A 401 -3.49 31.18 22.74
CA SER A 401 -4.94 31.29 22.95
C SER A 401 -5.39 30.85 24.35
N SER A 402 -4.48 30.74 25.32
CA SER A 402 -4.78 30.24 26.66
C SER A 402 -4.86 31.38 27.68
N ASP A 403 -6.07 31.61 28.22
CA ASP A 403 -6.34 32.61 29.26
C ASP A 403 -5.78 32.22 30.65
N GLN A 404 -5.26 30.99 30.80
CA GLN A 404 -4.81 30.43 32.08
C GLN A 404 -3.26 30.42 32.16
N PRO A 405 -2.63 31.23 33.04
CA PRO A 405 -1.17 31.32 33.12
C PRO A 405 -0.48 29.98 33.37
N THR A 406 -1.02 29.14 34.25
CA THR A 406 -0.49 27.80 34.56
C THR A 406 -0.54 26.85 33.37
N ARG A 407 -1.57 26.93 32.52
CA ARG A 407 -1.64 26.16 31.26
C ARG A 407 -0.66 26.71 30.23
N ALA A 408 -0.58 28.04 30.10
CA ALA A 408 0.37 28.69 29.20
C ALA A 408 1.85 28.42 29.56
N GLU A 409 2.15 28.21 30.84
CA GLU A 409 3.46 27.78 31.34
C GLU A 409 3.71 26.28 31.10
N ALA A 410 2.73 25.41 31.42
CA ALA A 410 2.85 23.97 31.15
C ALA A 410 3.05 23.67 29.65
N LEU A 411 2.37 24.39 28.76
CA LEU A 411 2.56 24.31 27.31
C LEU A 411 3.92 24.82 26.85
N LEU A 412 4.45 25.89 27.47
CA LEU A 412 5.79 26.38 27.19
C LEU A 412 6.84 25.32 27.55
N ASN A 413 6.68 24.64 28.69
CA ASN A 413 7.58 23.60 29.15
C ASN A 413 7.50 22.34 28.24
N GLU A 414 6.30 21.84 27.91
CA GLU A 414 6.14 20.72 26.96
C GLU A 414 6.78 21.03 25.59
N GLY A 415 6.59 22.26 25.10
CA GLY A 415 7.15 22.71 23.83
C GLY A 415 8.68 22.82 23.86
N ASN A 416 9.25 23.36 24.94
CA ASN A 416 10.70 23.47 25.11
C ASN A 416 11.37 22.08 25.21
N GLU A 417 10.79 21.13 25.95
CA GLU A 417 11.30 19.75 25.98
C GLU A 417 11.29 19.10 24.59
N CYS A 418 10.27 19.37 23.78
CA CYS A 418 10.20 18.85 22.41
C CYS A 418 11.31 19.45 21.54
N ILE A 419 11.58 20.75 21.63
CA ILE A 419 12.71 21.37 20.93
C ILE A 419 14.06 20.81 21.42
N GLU A 420 14.24 20.58 22.72
CA GLU A 420 15.48 20.00 23.25
C GLU A 420 15.73 18.58 22.68
N ARG A 421 14.68 17.75 22.59
CA ARG A 421 14.75 16.41 21.96
C ARG A 421 15.04 16.50 20.45
N ALA A 422 14.40 17.44 19.74
CA ALA A 422 14.65 17.72 18.33
C ALA A 422 16.11 18.14 18.09
N GLN A 423 16.64 19.08 18.88
CA GLN A 423 18.02 19.57 18.76
C GLN A 423 19.05 18.47 19.02
N LYS A 424 18.84 17.63 20.05
CA LYS A 424 19.72 16.47 20.34
C LYS A 424 19.83 15.52 19.15
N LEU A 425 18.71 15.18 18.50
CA LEU A 425 18.69 14.37 17.29
C LEU A 425 19.39 15.07 16.11
N CYS A 426 19.20 16.39 15.95
CA CYS A 426 19.86 17.15 14.89
C CYS A 426 21.39 17.20 15.06
N THR A 427 21.89 17.35 16.31
CA THR A 427 23.33 17.30 16.60
C THR A 427 23.93 15.90 16.46
N ALA A 428 23.15 14.85 16.72
CA ALA A 428 23.60 13.46 16.58
C ALA A 428 23.62 12.98 15.11
N HIS A 429 22.74 13.52 14.27
CA HIS A 429 22.51 13.01 12.90
C HIS A 429 22.38 14.12 11.83
N PRO A 430 23.29 15.11 11.76
CA PRO A 430 23.13 16.31 10.91
C PRO A 430 22.88 15.99 9.43
N GLY A 431 23.50 14.93 8.90
CA GLY A 431 23.31 14.50 7.51
C GLY A 431 21.87 14.05 7.16
N GLN A 432 21.07 13.63 8.16
CA GLN A 432 19.70 13.12 8.01
C GLN A 432 18.61 14.17 8.26
N VAL A 433 18.95 15.37 8.74
CA VAL A 433 17.98 16.40 9.22
C VAL A 433 18.09 17.75 8.49
N ARG A 434 18.69 17.75 7.29
CA ARG A 434 18.90 18.98 6.49
C ARG A 434 17.57 19.70 6.21
N GLY A 435 17.61 21.02 6.14
CA GLY A 435 16.44 21.89 5.96
C GLY A 435 15.58 22.11 7.20
N LEU A 436 15.84 21.46 8.35
CA LEU A 436 15.01 21.63 9.57
C LEU A 436 15.48 22.78 10.50
N ALA A 437 16.61 23.43 10.24
CA ALA A 437 17.12 24.51 11.10
C ALA A 437 16.12 25.67 11.23
N ASP A 438 15.56 26.13 10.11
CA ASP A 438 14.58 27.21 10.06
C ASP A 438 13.25 26.81 10.75
N GLU A 439 12.82 25.55 10.59
CA GLU A 439 11.64 25.01 11.27
C GLU A 439 11.84 24.99 12.80
N ILE A 440 13.06 24.71 13.29
CA ILE A 440 13.42 24.76 14.72
C ILE A 440 13.44 26.21 15.24
N GLU A 441 14.12 27.12 14.54
CA GLU A 441 14.24 28.52 15.01
C GLU A 441 12.89 29.25 14.97
N GLY A 442 12.09 29.04 13.91
CA GLY A 442 10.71 29.52 13.82
C GLY A 442 9.84 29.02 14.97
N THR A 443 9.94 27.73 15.31
CA THR A 443 9.18 27.15 16.42
C THR A 443 9.63 27.71 17.79
N LEU A 444 10.92 27.97 17.99
CA LEU A 444 11.42 28.67 19.18
C LEU A 444 10.89 30.10 19.30
N LYS A 445 10.81 30.84 18.19
CA LYS A 445 10.20 32.17 18.13
C LYS A 445 8.70 32.13 18.47
N MET A 446 7.97 31.15 17.94
CA MET A 446 6.55 30.92 18.26
C MET A 446 6.32 30.60 19.75
N LEU A 447 7.14 29.71 20.34
CA LEU A 447 7.04 29.35 21.77
C LEU A 447 7.27 30.57 22.68
N ARG A 448 8.22 31.43 22.33
CA ARG A 448 8.51 32.69 23.05
C ARG A 448 7.42 33.77 22.88
N GLY A 449 6.41 33.54 22.04
CA GLY A 449 5.30 34.47 21.83
C GLY A 449 5.51 35.47 20.69
N GLY A 450 6.47 35.22 19.80
CA GLY A 450 6.59 35.96 18.54
C GLY A 450 5.35 35.79 17.66
N THR A 451 5.24 36.61 16.61
CA THR A 451 4.21 36.46 15.58
C THR A 451 4.25 35.04 15.00
N PHE A 452 3.07 34.44 14.83
CA PHE A 452 3.00 33.17 14.11
C PHE A 452 3.32 33.43 12.64
N TYR A 453 4.36 32.77 12.16
CA TYR A 453 4.66 32.59 10.75
C TYR A 453 4.69 31.09 10.53
N THR A 454 3.89 30.56 9.59
CA THR A 454 4.03 29.16 9.21
C THR A 454 5.43 28.98 8.64
N PRO A 455 6.31 28.15 9.24
CA PRO A 455 7.64 27.95 8.68
C PRO A 455 7.48 27.31 7.30
N VAL A 456 7.71 28.10 6.24
CA VAL A 456 7.68 27.62 4.86
C VAL A 456 8.73 26.53 4.73
N THR A 457 8.39 25.48 3.97
CA THR A 457 9.30 24.37 3.66
C THR A 457 10.56 24.94 3.01
N SER A 458 11.68 24.85 3.73
CA SER A 458 12.97 25.44 3.32
C SER A 458 13.44 24.94 1.95
N GLU A 459 14.28 25.72 1.27
CA GLU A 459 14.75 25.37 -0.08
C GLU A 459 15.54 24.05 -0.08
N GLU A 460 16.40 23.82 0.91
CA GLU A 460 17.09 22.53 1.11
C GLU A 460 16.10 21.36 1.18
N ARG A 461 15.02 21.54 1.94
CA ARG A 461 13.97 20.53 2.13
C ARG A 461 13.15 20.32 0.86
N MET A 462 12.88 21.38 0.10
CA MET A 462 12.22 21.30 -1.20
C MET A 462 13.11 20.59 -2.24
N ALA A 463 14.44 20.78 -2.18
CA ALA A 463 15.40 20.04 -3.00
C ALA A 463 15.40 18.54 -2.66
N VAL A 464 15.31 18.15 -1.38
CA VAL A 464 15.13 16.74 -0.97
C VAL A 464 13.81 16.15 -1.52
N VAL A 465 12.69 16.88 -1.41
CA VAL A 465 11.40 16.47 -2.00
C VAL A 465 11.48 16.41 -3.53
N ALA A 466 12.31 17.24 -4.16
CA ALA A 466 12.55 17.20 -5.60
C ALA A 466 13.42 16.02 -6.05
N ALA A 467 14.42 15.61 -5.26
CA ALA A 467 15.21 14.41 -5.52
C ALA A 467 14.34 13.14 -5.50
N MET A 468 13.39 13.03 -4.55
CA MET A 468 12.39 11.96 -4.53
C MET A 468 11.52 11.90 -5.80
N ALA A 469 11.40 13.01 -6.55
CA ALA A 469 10.71 13.04 -7.84
C ALA A 469 11.52 12.34 -8.96
N GLY A 470 12.85 12.25 -8.80
CA GLY A 470 13.80 11.65 -9.73
C GLY A 470 14.11 10.17 -9.43
N GLU A 471 14.03 9.75 -8.15
CA GLU A 471 14.26 8.36 -7.67
C GLU A 471 13.55 7.27 -8.51
N PHE A 472 12.47 7.59 -9.21
CA PHE A 472 11.63 6.64 -9.94
C PHE A 472 11.47 6.98 -11.44
N ARG A 473 12.42 7.68 -12.08
CA ARG A 473 12.32 8.13 -13.49
C ARG A 473 13.10 7.29 -14.52
N GLY A 474 13.61 6.13 -14.15
CA GLY A 474 14.06 5.10 -15.10
C GLY A 474 15.42 5.31 -15.79
N THR A 475 16.13 6.41 -15.54
CA THR A 475 17.49 6.68 -16.07
C THR A 475 18.62 6.34 -15.08
N GLY A 476 18.29 6.01 -13.83
CA GLY A 476 19.25 5.67 -12.78
C GLY A 476 19.33 4.16 -12.50
N HIS A 477 20.52 3.70 -12.12
CA HIS A 477 20.71 2.35 -11.60
C HIS A 477 20.24 2.28 -10.14
N TRP A 478 19.70 1.13 -9.74
CA TRP A 478 19.15 0.91 -8.41
C TRP A 478 20.15 0.26 -7.48
N TYR A 479 20.09 0.65 -6.21
CA TYR A 479 20.98 0.19 -5.16
C TYR A 479 20.22 0.03 -3.85
N ARG A 480 20.80 -0.74 -2.94
CA ARG A 480 20.35 -0.90 -1.55
C ARG A 480 21.49 -0.48 -0.65
N CYS A 481 21.20 0.26 0.42
CA CYS A 481 22.19 0.49 1.48
C CYS A 481 22.41 -0.79 2.31
N GLU A 482 23.39 -0.78 3.21
CA GLU A 482 23.67 -1.91 4.11
C GLU A 482 22.44 -2.36 4.94
N ASN A 483 21.51 -1.44 5.21
CA ASN A 483 20.23 -1.67 5.89
C ASN A 483 19.06 -1.87 4.91
N ASN A 484 19.33 -2.36 3.69
CA ASN A 484 18.37 -2.74 2.64
C ASN A 484 17.40 -1.65 2.11
N HIS A 485 17.46 -0.40 2.59
CA HIS A 485 16.68 0.70 2.02
C HIS A 485 17.07 0.94 0.55
N PRO A 486 16.11 0.95 -0.40
CA PRO A 486 16.39 1.16 -1.81
C PRO A 486 16.62 2.64 -2.12
N PHE A 487 17.56 2.92 -3.04
CA PHE A 487 17.82 4.23 -3.61
C PHE A 487 18.31 4.08 -5.06
N THR A 488 18.42 5.18 -5.79
CA THR A 488 18.98 5.19 -7.16
C THR A 488 20.19 6.11 -7.26
N ILE A 489 21.13 5.78 -8.16
CA ILE A 489 22.17 6.71 -8.62
C ILE A 489 21.82 7.11 -10.05
N GLY A 490 21.64 8.43 -10.27
CA GLY A 490 21.25 9.00 -11.55
C GLY A 490 22.39 9.10 -12.57
N GLU A 491 22.11 9.76 -13.70
CA GLU A 491 23.08 10.15 -14.73
C GLU A 491 23.96 9.02 -15.31
N CYS A 492 23.41 7.81 -15.45
CA CYS A 492 23.89 6.69 -16.26
C CYS A 492 25.30 6.10 -16.00
N GLY A 493 26.20 6.78 -15.27
CA GLY A 493 27.58 6.32 -15.03
C GLY A 493 27.75 5.37 -13.84
N GLY A 494 26.86 5.46 -12.85
CA GLY A 494 27.00 4.74 -11.57
C GLY A 494 27.72 5.58 -10.50
N ALA A 495 28.28 4.91 -9.49
CA ALA A 495 28.65 5.54 -8.23
C ALA A 495 29.89 6.48 -8.32
N MET A 496 29.64 7.80 -8.37
CA MET A 496 30.68 8.84 -8.49
C MET A 496 30.76 9.80 -7.29
N GLU A 497 29.69 9.95 -6.52
CA GLU A 497 29.65 10.74 -5.28
C GLU A 497 29.30 9.84 -4.08
N ILE A 498 29.86 10.14 -2.90
CA ILE A 498 29.53 9.46 -1.63
C ILE A 498 28.55 10.32 -0.85
N SER A 499 27.44 9.72 -0.41
CA SER A 499 26.39 10.38 0.36
C SER A 499 25.93 9.50 1.55
N THR A 500 24.84 9.88 2.20
CA THR A 500 24.21 9.16 3.33
C THR A 500 22.79 8.77 2.98
N CYS A 501 22.40 7.53 3.29
CA CYS A 501 21.03 7.04 3.10
C CYS A 501 20.04 7.94 3.88
N PRO A 502 19.02 8.53 3.24
CA PRO A 502 18.07 9.42 3.92
C PRO A 502 17.12 8.68 4.87
N GLU A 503 17.17 7.34 4.93
CA GLU A 503 16.28 6.52 5.76
C GLU A 503 16.95 5.97 7.03
N CYS A 504 18.28 5.80 7.04
CA CYS A 504 19.03 5.29 8.20
C CYS A 504 20.45 5.88 8.40
N GLY A 505 20.90 6.82 7.57
CA GLY A 505 22.22 7.45 7.69
C GLY A 505 23.42 6.62 7.20
N ALA A 506 23.24 5.34 6.88
CA ALA A 506 24.25 4.47 6.26
C ALA A 506 24.98 5.14 5.08
N ARG A 507 26.27 4.85 4.87
CA ARG A 507 26.99 5.41 3.71
C ARG A 507 26.42 4.82 2.41
N VAL A 508 26.21 5.68 1.41
CA VAL A 508 25.70 5.31 0.08
C VAL A 508 26.49 5.99 -1.03
N GLY A 509 26.24 5.61 -2.28
CA GLY A 509 27.02 6.09 -3.42
C GLY A 509 28.40 5.44 -3.46
N GLY A 510 29.42 6.19 -3.89
CA GLY A 510 30.75 5.66 -4.17
C GLY A 510 31.65 6.62 -4.95
N GLN A 511 32.75 6.12 -5.50
CA GLN A 511 33.69 6.88 -6.35
C GLN A 511 34.24 6.00 -7.47
N GLY A 512 34.51 6.58 -8.64
CA GLY A 512 35.09 5.85 -9.77
C GLY A 512 34.23 4.67 -10.25
N HIS A 513 32.91 4.85 -10.23
CA HIS A 513 31.88 3.84 -10.48
C HIS A 513 31.85 2.66 -9.49
N ARG A 514 32.63 2.69 -8.40
CA ARG A 514 32.64 1.66 -7.35
C ARG A 514 31.85 2.16 -6.14
N THR A 515 30.86 1.37 -5.71
CA THR A 515 30.06 1.67 -4.52
C THR A 515 30.87 1.56 -3.23
N VAL A 516 30.46 2.27 -2.18
CA VAL A 516 30.99 2.05 -0.82
C VAL A 516 30.61 0.66 -0.30
N ALA A 517 31.41 0.11 0.62
CA ALA A 517 31.12 -1.18 1.26
C ALA A 517 29.71 -1.19 1.90
N GLY A 518 29.04 -2.34 1.83
CA GLY A 518 27.66 -2.50 2.30
C GLY A 518 26.58 -2.08 1.28
N VAL A 519 26.91 -1.27 0.26
CA VAL A 519 25.97 -0.95 -0.82
C VAL A 519 25.97 -2.04 -1.90
N THR A 520 24.82 -2.65 -2.13
CA THR A 520 24.60 -3.62 -3.21
C THR A 520 23.81 -2.98 -4.36
N ARG A 521 24.05 -3.44 -5.59
CA ARG A 521 23.21 -3.11 -6.75
C ARG A 521 21.91 -3.92 -6.67
N ALA A 522 20.80 -3.29 -6.99
CA ALA A 522 19.46 -3.86 -6.90
C ALA A 522 18.92 -4.16 -8.29
N ASP A 523 19.58 -5.07 -9.01
CA ASP A 523 19.19 -5.55 -10.34
C ASP A 523 17.75 -6.12 -10.34
N ASP A 524 17.30 -6.61 -9.19
CA ASP A 524 15.94 -7.03 -8.93
C ASP A 524 14.90 -5.91 -9.14
N LEU A 525 15.25 -4.66 -8.84
CA LEU A 525 14.40 -3.49 -9.02
C LEU A 525 14.49 -2.97 -10.47
N GLU A 526 15.70 -2.91 -11.04
CA GLU A 526 15.95 -2.44 -12.42
C GLU A 526 15.13 -3.18 -13.47
N VAL A 527 15.32 -4.51 -13.58
CA VAL A 527 14.77 -5.33 -14.67
C VAL A 527 13.24 -5.27 -14.71
N ASN A 528 12.60 -5.05 -13.56
CA ASN A 528 11.15 -5.07 -13.40
C ASN A 528 10.52 -3.68 -13.41
N MET A 529 11.14 -2.65 -12.84
CA MET A 529 10.51 -1.31 -12.83
C MET A 529 10.48 -0.66 -14.21
N ALA A 530 11.45 -0.93 -15.09
CA ALA A 530 11.40 -0.50 -16.50
C ALA A 530 10.18 -1.06 -17.27
N ARG A 531 9.59 -2.17 -16.80
CA ARG A 531 8.36 -2.79 -17.36
C ARG A 531 7.07 -2.26 -16.72
N LEU A 532 7.17 -1.43 -15.69
CA LEU A 532 6.04 -0.89 -14.91
C LEU A 532 5.81 0.62 -15.13
N MET A 533 6.60 1.26 -15.98
CA MET A 533 6.47 2.68 -16.35
C MET A 533 5.76 2.89 -17.71
N ILE A 534 4.80 2.00 -18.01
CA ILE A 534 3.95 2.03 -19.22
C ILE A 534 2.50 2.26 -18.78
#